data_AF-Q389D7-F1
#
_entry.id   AF-Q389D7-F1
#
_cell.length_a   1.000
_cell.length_b   1.000
_cell.length_c   1.000
_cell.angle_alpha   90.00
_cell.angle_beta   90.00
_cell.angle_gamma   90.00
#
_symmetry.space_group_name_H-M   'P 1'
#
loop_
_entity.id
_entity.type
_entity.pdbx_description
1 polymer ?
#
loop_
_entity_poly.entity_id
_entity_poly.type
_entity_poly.pdbx_seq_one_letter_code
_entity_poly.pdbx_strand_id
1 'polypeptide(L)'
;MVLPRKLVGQCCLLLQKKQTAASYMANAGKVGSEEKWAQAAMEYLHEKRHCNDSRKRQHDVDNERRMAFAFDRYCSVNEKIFTERLSRLSDRMTEALETIKQLGMDHALEEALMLSSEQPPLNFRRPTLTPPVAGYEPGFGLDVPQLRSRQAEYPPVGRPTDAMEFGEEKDPSFPLVESFRVEDLTTQCLNELEERHGEIREAAPTTGVEGEAWEAYVALQKKALARQQLIFELCNDGELRERYDSDVAFRQRVWEERGMLPLEIERERLHEEPRHYAQEPAYHPFRKM
;
A
#
# COMPACT_ATOMS: atom_id res chain seq x y z
N MET A 1 -19.78 -41.06 -0.04
CA MET A 1 -18.44 -41.33 0.49
C MET A 1 -18.20 -40.43 1.67
N VAL A 2 -17.73 -41.01 2.77
CA VAL A 2 -17.66 -40.40 4.10
C VAL A 2 -16.24 -39.89 4.32
N LEU A 3 -16.08 -38.60 4.64
CA LEU A 3 -14.91 -38.07 5.33
C LEU A 3 -15.40 -37.38 6.62
N PRO A 4 -14.92 -37.79 7.80
CA PRO A 4 -15.46 -37.37 9.09
C PRO A 4 -14.82 -36.08 9.61
N ARG A 5 -15.61 -35.33 10.38
CA ARG A 5 -15.18 -34.29 11.31
C ARG A 5 -14.06 -34.79 12.25
N LYS A 6 -12.91 -34.11 12.27
CA LYS A 6 -12.01 -33.97 13.43
C LYS A 6 -11.16 -32.72 13.27
N LEU A 7 -11.52 -31.66 14.00
CA LEU A 7 -10.65 -30.68 14.68
C LEU A 7 -11.54 -29.53 15.16
N VAL A 8 -12.30 -29.82 16.22
CA VAL A 8 -12.82 -28.81 17.14
C VAL A 8 -11.89 -28.84 18.35
N GLY A 9 -11.25 -27.70 18.61
CA GLY A 9 -10.49 -27.43 19.83
C GLY A 9 -9.04 -27.08 19.56
N GLN A 10 -8.72 -25.78 19.41
CA GLN A 10 -7.58 -25.15 20.11
C GLN A 10 -7.30 -23.65 19.85
N CYS A 11 -7.96 -22.93 18.93
CA CYS A 11 -7.60 -21.51 18.72
C CYS A 11 -8.25 -20.47 19.68
N CYS A 12 -8.56 -20.85 20.94
CA CYS A 12 -9.02 -19.92 21.98
C CYS A 12 -7.93 -19.52 22.99
N LEU A 13 -6.64 -19.46 22.61
CA LEU A 13 -5.54 -19.32 23.59
C LEU A 13 -4.43 -18.29 23.30
N LEU A 14 -4.58 -17.36 22.35
CA LEU A 14 -3.58 -16.29 22.15
C LEU A 14 -3.89 -14.95 22.85
N LEU A 15 -4.84 -14.95 23.79
CA LEU A 15 -4.95 -13.94 24.86
C LEU A 15 -4.19 -14.39 26.11
N GLN A 16 -2.93 -14.82 25.95
CA GLN A 16 -2.01 -14.94 27.08
C GLN A 16 -1.25 -13.63 27.23
N LYS A 17 -1.65 -12.89 28.27
CA LYS A 17 -0.80 -12.08 29.15
C LYS A 17 0.52 -11.62 28.56
N LYS A 18 0.69 -10.30 28.50
CA LYS A 18 1.95 -9.56 28.70
C LYS A 18 3.09 -10.45 29.23
N GLN A 19 3.78 -11.06 28.30
CA GLN A 19 5.08 -11.68 28.46
C GLN A 19 5.81 -11.25 27.20
N THR A 20 6.41 -10.07 27.28
CA THR A 20 7.42 -9.63 26.31
C THR A 20 8.42 -10.76 26.13
N ALA A 21 8.99 -10.94 24.95
CA ALA A 21 10.03 -11.96 24.68
C ALA A 21 11.14 -11.98 25.75
N ALA A 22 11.35 -10.84 26.41
CA ALA A 22 12.12 -10.67 27.65
C ALA A 22 11.85 -11.73 28.74
N SER A 23 10.60 -12.12 28.95
CA SER A 23 10.20 -13.06 30.00
C SER A 23 10.52 -14.52 29.68
N TYR A 24 10.63 -14.89 28.40
CA TYR A 24 11.09 -16.22 28.02
C TYR A 24 12.61 -16.34 28.16
N MET A 25 13.36 -15.27 27.88
CA MET A 25 14.83 -15.31 27.97
C MET A 25 15.37 -15.07 29.39
N ALA A 26 14.67 -14.31 30.23
CA ALA A 26 15.11 -14.06 31.61
C ALA A 26 15.09 -15.30 32.53
N ASN A 27 14.33 -16.35 32.19
CA ASN A 27 14.27 -17.59 32.97
C ASN A 27 15.40 -18.60 32.65
N ALA A 28 16.21 -18.34 31.62
CA ALA A 28 17.41 -19.12 31.32
C ALA A 28 18.62 -18.47 32.00
N GLY A 29 18.98 -18.94 33.20
CA GLY A 29 19.93 -18.34 34.14
C GLY A 29 21.41 -18.17 33.70
N LYS A 30 21.70 -17.97 32.41
CA LYS A 30 22.99 -17.46 31.90
C LYS A 30 22.74 -16.57 30.67
N VAL A 31 22.29 -15.34 30.93
CA VAL A 31 22.08 -14.36 29.86
C VAL A 31 23.44 -13.91 29.32
N GLY A 32 23.85 -14.48 28.18
CA GLY A 32 25.06 -14.09 27.47
C GLY A 32 25.04 -12.61 27.05
N SER A 33 26.19 -12.06 26.64
CA SER A 33 26.26 -10.67 26.14
C SER A 33 25.34 -10.43 24.94
N GLU A 34 25.14 -11.45 24.10
CA GLU A 34 24.28 -11.39 22.91
C GLU A 34 22.79 -11.33 23.26
N GLU A 35 22.33 -12.09 24.25
CA GLU A 35 20.93 -12.06 24.69
C GLU A 35 20.55 -10.70 25.29
N LYS A 36 21.49 -10.04 25.99
CA LYS A 36 21.30 -8.65 26.45
C LYS A 36 21.19 -7.67 25.28
N TRP A 37 21.99 -7.87 24.23
CA TRP A 37 21.89 -7.07 23.02
C TRP A 37 20.57 -7.30 22.28
N ALA A 38 20.13 -8.54 22.13
CA ALA A 38 18.85 -8.89 21.55
C ALA A 38 17.67 -8.30 22.35
N GLN A 39 17.74 -8.33 23.69
CA GLN A 39 16.75 -7.69 24.54
C GLN A 39 16.72 -6.17 24.33
N ALA A 40 17.88 -5.52 24.25
CA ALA A 40 17.95 -4.09 23.96
C ALA A 40 17.40 -3.76 22.56
N ALA A 41 17.62 -4.63 21.57
CA ALA A 41 17.05 -4.50 20.23
C ALA A 41 15.52 -4.65 20.24
N MET A 42 14.96 -5.58 21.02
CA MET A 42 13.51 -5.72 21.18
C MET A 42 12.88 -4.50 21.87
N GLU A 43 13.56 -3.90 22.85
CA GLU A 43 13.11 -2.64 23.47
C GLU A 43 13.14 -1.47 22.47
N TYR A 44 14.07 -1.49 21.51
CA TYR A 44 14.12 -0.51 20.42
C TYR A 44 12.99 -0.71 19.40
N LEU A 45 12.63 -1.96 19.08
CA LEU A 45 11.52 -2.29 18.17
C LEU A 45 10.15 -1.93 18.75
N HIS A 46 9.99 -2.00 20.07
CA HIS A 46 8.71 -1.77 20.72
C HIS A 46 8.33 -0.27 20.73
N GLU A 47 7.39 0.11 19.87
CA GLU A 47 6.78 1.45 19.90
C GLU A 47 5.86 1.62 21.12
N LYS A 48 6.08 2.70 21.89
CA LYS A 48 5.27 3.02 23.07
C LYS A 48 4.28 4.13 22.73
N ARG A 49 2.99 3.94 23.06
CA ARG A 49 1.99 5.01 22.97
C ARG A 49 2.16 5.98 24.13
N HIS A 50 2.69 7.16 23.86
CA HIS A 50 2.98 8.19 24.86
C HIS A 50 1.83 9.18 25.04
N CYS A 51 1.75 9.82 26.21
CA CYS A 51 0.83 10.92 26.45
C CYS A 51 1.29 12.18 25.70
N ASN A 52 0.35 13.12 25.48
CA ASN A 52 0.69 14.46 25.00
C ASN A 52 1.70 15.13 25.95
N ASP A 53 2.65 15.88 25.38
CA ASP A 53 3.69 16.57 26.14
C ASP A 53 3.10 17.62 27.10
N SER A 54 3.44 17.53 28.39
CA SER A 54 2.96 18.43 29.46
C SER A 54 3.50 19.86 29.35
N ARG A 55 4.52 20.07 28.52
CA ARG A 55 5.05 21.41 28.20
C ARG A 55 4.18 22.16 27.20
N LYS A 56 3.33 21.46 26.42
CA LYS A 56 2.42 22.12 25.49
C LYS A 56 1.46 23.06 26.23
N ARG A 57 1.25 24.23 25.65
CA ARG A 57 0.29 25.23 26.11
C ARG A 57 -0.77 25.44 25.05
N GLN A 58 -1.92 25.96 25.48
CA GLN A 58 -3.06 26.17 24.59
C GLN A 58 -2.70 27.03 23.37
N HIS A 59 -1.97 28.13 23.58
CA HIS A 59 -1.61 29.06 22.51
C HIS A 59 -0.67 28.45 21.47
N ASP A 60 0.30 27.62 21.88
CA ASP A 60 1.22 26.94 20.97
C ASP A 60 0.47 25.93 20.10
N VAL A 61 -0.41 25.13 20.72
CA VAL A 61 -1.24 24.14 20.02
C VAL A 61 -2.19 24.82 19.03
N ASP A 62 -2.82 25.93 19.42
CA ASP A 62 -3.70 26.69 18.52
C ASP A 62 -2.92 27.35 17.37
N ASN A 63 -1.68 27.77 17.61
CA ASN A 63 -0.81 28.30 16.57
C ASN A 63 -0.31 27.20 15.61
N GLU A 64 0.02 26.00 16.11
CA GLU A 64 0.30 24.82 15.30
C GLU A 64 -0.89 24.50 14.37
N ARG A 65 -2.12 24.50 14.89
CA ARG A 65 -3.34 24.32 14.07
C ARG A 65 -3.49 25.41 13.01
N ARG A 66 -3.27 26.66 13.38
CA ARG A 66 -3.33 27.79 12.42
C ARG A 66 -2.29 27.64 11.32
N MET A 67 -1.09 27.19 11.65
CA MET A 67 -0.01 26.94 10.69
C MET A 67 -0.38 25.80 9.74
N ALA A 68 -0.94 24.70 10.26
CA ALA A 68 -1.43 23.59 9.42
C ALA A 68 -2.48 24.08 8.41
N PHE A 69 -3.52 24.79 8.84
CA PHE A 69 -4.51 25.36 7.91
C PHE A 69 -3.92 26.34 6.89
N ALA A 70 -2.88 27.09 7.27
CA ALA A 70 -2.19 27.97 6.33
C ALA A 70 -1.42 27.18 5.27
N PHE A 71 -0.79 26.07 5.67
CA PHE A 71 -0.09 25.15 4.78
C PHE A 71 -1.07 24.43 3.84
N ASP A 72 -2.20 23.94 4.34
CA ASP A 72 -3.21 23.28 3.52
C ASP A 72 -3.78 24.25 2.47
N ARG A 73 -4.06 25.50 2.85
CA ARG A 73 -4.44 26.54 1.88
C ARG A 73 -3.38 26.77 0.81
N TYR A 74 -2.10 26.74 1.17
CA TYR A 74 -0.99 26.84 0.22
C TYR A 74 -0.94 25.64 -0.74
N CYS A 75 -1.08 24.41 -0.22
CA CYS A 75 -1.06 23.18 -1.01
C CYS A 75 -2.29 23.01 -1.91
N SER A 76 -3.45 23.52 -1.50
CA SER A 76 -4.71 23.39 -2.24
C SER A 76 -4.63 23.82 -3.71
N VAL A 77 -3.86 24.89 -3.99
CA VAL A 77 -3.66 25.39 -5.35
C VAL A 77 -2.80 24.42 -6.16
N ASN A 78 -1.73 23.92 -5.54
CA ASN A 78 -0.82 22.97 -6.18
C ASN A 78 -1.53 21.65 -6.52
N GLU A 79 -2.28 21.09 -5.57
CA GLU A 79 -2.98 19.83 -5.74
C GLU A 79 -4.10 19.91 -6.79
N LYS A 80 -4.86 21.02 -6.82
CA LYS A 80 -5.90 21.24 -7.86
C LYS A 80 -5.30 21.35 -9.25
N ILE A 81 -4.23 22.14 -9.41
CA ILE A 81 -3.53 22.28 -10.71
C ILE A 81 -2.91 20.95 -11.14
N PHE A 82 -2.32 20.20 -10.20
CA PHE A 82 -1.74 18.89 -10.47
C PHE A 82 -2.81 17.89 -10.92
N THR A 83 -3.94 17.83 -10.22
CA THR A 83 -5.09 16.98 -10.57
C THR A 83 -5.62 17.31 -11.96
N GLU A 84 -5.86 18.60 -12.27
CA GLU A 84 -6.30 19.04 -13.60
C GLU A 84 -5.28 18.68 -14.69
N ARG A 85 -3.98 18.86 -14.39
CA ARG A 85 -2.90 18.51 -15.33
C ARG A 85 -2.86 17.02 -15.64
N LEU A 86 -2.99 16.16 -14.63
CA LEU A 86 -3.06 14.70 -14.82
C LEU A 86 -4.31 14.28 -15.60
N SER A 87 -5.46 14.90 -15.33
CA SER A 87 -6.69 14.67 -16.10
C SER A 87 -6.46 14.96 -17.58
N ARG A 88 -5.97 16.18 -17.90
CA ARG A 88 -5.70 16.57 -19.30
C ARG A 88 -4.68 15.67 -19.99
N LEU A 89 -3.65 15.23 -19.27
CA LEU A 89 -2.67 14.29 -19.81
C LEU A 89 -3.33 12.96 -20.19
N SER A 90 -4.18 12.44 -19.30
CA SER A 90 -4.91 11.19 -19.52
C SER A 90 -5.89 11.29 -20.69
N ASP A 91 -6.61 12.42 -20.80
CA ASP A 91 -7.51 12.70 -21.92
C ASP A 91 -6.76 12.66 -23.27
N ARG A 92 -5.58 13.30 -23.34
CA ARG A 92 -4.75 13.32 -24.55
C ARG A 92 -4.20 11.95 -24.92
N MET A 93 -3.79 11.15 -23.93
CA MET A 93 -3.34 9.79 -24.18
C MET A 93 -4.48 8.88 -24.65
N THR A 94 -5.68 9.07 -24.10
CA THR A 94 -6.90 8.34 -24.53
C THR A 94 -7.26 8.69 -25.97
N GLU A 95 -7.29 9.99 -26.31
CA GLU A 95 -7.52 10.48 -27.68
C GLU A 95 -6.49 9.90 -28.67
N ALA A 96 -5.23 9.79 -28.27
CA ALA A 96 -4.18 9.20 -29.10
C ALA A 96 -4.42 7.69 -29.35
N LEU A 97 -4.79 6.92 -28.34
CA LEU A 97 -5.13 5.50 -28.49
C LEU A 97 -6.37 5.29 -29.37
N GLU A 98 -7.41 6.12 -29.20
CA GLU A 98 -8.61 6.10 -30.05
C GLU A 98 -8.27 6.46 -31.50
N THR A 99 -7.33 7.38 -31.73
CA THR A 99 -6.86 7.73 -33.08
C THR A 99 -6.16 6.54 -33.75
N ILE A 100 -5.30 5.82 -33.04
CA ILE A 100 -4.64 4.59 -33.56
C ILE A 100 -5.71 3.54 -33.94
N LYS A 101 -6.74 3.39 -33.10
CA LYS A 101 -7.88 2.50 -33.36
C LYS A 101 -8.68 2.93 -34.60
N GLN A 102 -8.96 4.22 -34.77
CA GLN A 102 -9.67 4.76 -35.93
C GLN A 102 -8.89 4.59 -37.24
N LEU A 103 -7.56 4.61 -37.18
CA LEU A 103 -6.68 4.37 -38.32
C LEU A 103 -6.60 2.88 -38.73
N GLY A 104 -7.21 1.97 -37.97
CA GLY A 104 -7.21 0.53 -38.25
C GLY A 104 -5.85 -0.14 -38.01
N MET A 105 -5.01 0.43 -37.14
CA MET A 105 -3.68 -0.09 -36.82
C MET A 105 -3.74 -1.02 -35.58
N ASP A 106 -4.54 -2.08 -35.64
CA ASP A 106 -4.86 -2.94 -34.49
C ASP A 106 -3.62 -3.57 -33.83
N HIS A 107 -2.65 -4.01 -34.63
CA HIS A 107 -1.40 -4.57 -34.10
C HIS A 107 -0.58 -3.54 -33.30
N ALA A 108 -0.49 -2.31 -33.80
CA ALA A 108 0.21 -1.23 -33.10
C ALA A 108 -0.51 -0.83 -31.80
N LEU A 109 -1.84 -0.96 -31.77
CA LEU A 109 -2.62 -0.73 -30.56
C LEU A 109 -2.30 -1.80 -29.50
N GLU A 110 -2.34 -3.07 -29.86
CA GLU A 110 -2.03 -4.18 -28.92
C GLU A 110 -0.61 -4.07 -28.36
N GLU A 111 0.39 -3.76 -29.19
CA GLU A 111 1.77 -3.56 -28.74
C GLU A 111 1.92 -2.35 -27.81
N ALA A 112 1.24 -1.24 -28.10
CA ALA A 112 1.30 -0.02 -27.29
C ALA A 112 0.54 -0.11 -25.96
N LEU A 113 -0.46 -1.00 -25.87
CA LEU A 113 -1.20 -1.27 -24.63
C LEU A 113 -0.41 -2.15 -23.66
N MET A 114 0.60 -2.89 -24.13
CA MET A 114 1.53 -3.59 -23.25
C MET A 114 2.39 -2.60 -22.47
N LEU A 115 2.51 -2.81 -21.16
CA LEU A 115 3.33 -1.94 -20.31
C LEU A 115 4.81 -2.06 -20.70
N SER A 116 5.43 -0.93 -21.06
CA SER A 116 6.88 -0.84 -21.20
C SER A 116 7.53 -1.15 -19.84
N SER A 117 8.09 -2.36 -19.72
CA SER A 117 8.55 -2.92 -18.45
C SER A 117 9.99 -2.52 -18.09
N GLU A 118 10.66 -1.75 -18.95
CA GLU A 118 11.99 -1.21 -18.67
C GLU A 118 11.89 -0.05 -17.66
N GLN A 119 12.61 -0.19 -16.54
CA GLN A 119 12.73 0.88 -15.54
C GLN A 119 13.66 2.00 -16.04
N PRO A 120 13.57 3.22 -15.47
CA PRO A 120 14.54 4.27 -15.76
C PRO A 120 15.98 3.76 -15.57
N PRO A 121 16.90 4.05 -16.52
CA PRO A 121 18.27 3.55 -16.46
C PRO A 121 19.04 4.15 -15.27
N LEU A 122 20.17 3.55 -14.88
CA LEU A 122 20.95 3.96 -13.71
C LEU A 122 21.51 5.40 -13.78
N ASN A 123 21.59 5.98 -14.97
CA ASN A 123 21.97 7.38 -15.18
C ASN A 123 20.78 8.36 -15.06
N PHE A 124 19.55 7.86 -14.90
CA PHE A 124 18.39 8.66 -14.54
C PHE A 124 18.57 9.17 -13.11
N ARG A 125 19.15 10.37 -13.02
CA ARG A 125 19.63 10.92 -11.76
C ARG A 125 18.49 11.56 -10.98
N ARG A 126 18.36 11.17 -9.70
CA ARG A 126 17.52 11.88 -8.73
C ARG A 126 17.89 13.38 -8.72
N PRO A 127 16.91 14.30 -8.75
CA PRO A 127 17.19 15.73 -8.54
C PRO A 127 17.93 15.93 -7.21
N THR A 128 19.14 16.51 -7.27
CA THR A 128 19.98 16.76 -6.10
C THR A 128 19.81 18.20 -5.63
N LEU A 129 19.94 18.43 -4.31
CA LEU A 129 19.80 19.76 -3.71
C LEU A 129 20.75 20.79 -4.35
N THR A 130 21.97 20.37 -4.67
CA THR A 130 22.97 21.21 -5.35
C THR A 130 23.30 20.65 -6.74
N PRO A 131 23.71 21.51 -7.69
CA PRO A 131 24.28 21.06 -8.96
C PRO A 131 25.57 20.23 -8.75
N PRO A 132 25.95 19.37 -9.71
CA PRO A 132 27.27 18.77 -9.74
C PRO A 132 28.37 19.84 -9.84
N VAL A 133 29.46 19.66 -9.10
CA VAL A 133 30.67 20.48 -9.23
C VAL A 133 31.57 19.95 -10.36
N ALA A 134 32.37 20.83 -10.96
CA ALA A 134 33.25 20.46 -12.08
C ALA A 134 34.38 19.51 -11.63
N GLY A 135 34.58 18.42 -12.37
CA GLY A 135 35.72 17.52 -12.17
C GLY A 135 35.71 16.73 -10.87
N TYR A 136 34.56 16.52 -10.23
CA TYR A 136 34.47 15.73 -9.01
C TYR A 136 34.32 14.24 -9.33
N GLU A 137 35.36 13.49 -9.00
CA GLU A 137 35.31 12.05 -8.76
C GLU A 137 35.15 11.78 -7.25
N PRO A 138 34.62 10.62 -6.81
CA PRO A 138 34.41 10.34 -5.40
C PRO A 138 35.66 10.60 -4.55
N GLY A 139 35.55 11.50 -3.58
CA GLY A 139 36.68 11.86 -2.72
C GLY A 139 37.86 12.56 -3.42
N PHE A 140 37.69 13.12 -4.63
CA PHE A 140 38.78 13.71 -5.44
C PHE A 140 39.95 12.75 -5.67
N GLY A 141 39.63 11.48 -5.96
CA GLY A 141 40.60 10.42 -6.25
C GLY A 141 41.05 9.64 -5.02
N LEU A 142 40.53 9.98 -3.84
CA LEU A 142 40.75 9.22 -2.60
C LEU A 142 39.80 8.02 -2.53
N ASP A 143 40.16 6.97 -3.26
CA ASP A 143 39.38 5.73 -3.31
C ASP A 143 39.46 4.94 -2.00
N VAL A 144 38.28 4.60 -1.46
CA VAL A 144 38.12 3.62 -0.38
C VAL A 144 37.36 2.41 -0.94
N PRO A 145 38.05 1.36 -1.40
CA PRO A 145 37.42 0.22 -2.10
C PRO A 145 36.32 -0.48 -1.29
N GLN A 146 36.35 -0.40 0.04
CA GLN A 146 35.37 -0.99 0.94
C GLN A 146 33.99 -0.32 0.80
N LEU A 147 33.92 0.98 0.50
CA LEU A 147 32.66 1.74 0.47
C LEU A 147 31.89 1.59 -0.84
N ARG A 148 32.56 1.21 -1.94
CA ARG A 148 31.91 0.96 -3.24
C ARG A 148 31.31 -0.45 -3.36
N SER A 149 31.37 -1.26 -2.29
CA SER A 149 30.78 -2.59 -2.27
C SER A 149 29.27 -2.50 -2.40
N ARG A 150 28.68 -3.25 -3.34
CA ARG A 150 27.23 -3.36 -3.48
C ARG A 150 26.71 -4.37 -2.46
N GLN A 151 25.78 -3.95 -1.62
CA GLN A 151 25.22 -4.76 -0.54
C GLN A 151 23.88 -5.38 -0.98
N ALA A 152 23.48 -6.45 -0.30
CA ALA A 152 22.16 -7.05 -0.49
C ALA A 152 21.07 -6.16 0.12
N GLU A 153 19.88 -6.20 -0.46
CA GLU A 153 18.67 -5.57 0.08
C GLU A 153 17.96 -6.53 1.06
N TYR A 154 17.32 -5.98 2.10
CA TYR A 154 16.58 -6.76 3.10
C TYR A 154 15.19 -6.13 3.38
N PRO A 155 14.09 -6.92 3.43
CA PRO A 155 14.03 -8.36 3.16
C PRO A 155 14.28 -8.68 1.68
N PRO A 156 14.70 -9.92 1.32
CA PRO A 156 14.72 -10.33 -0.07
C PRO A 156 13.30 -10.24 -0.65
N VAL A 157 13.13 -9.53 -1.75
CA VAL A 157 11.82 -9.33 -2.37
C VAL A 157 11.34 -10.64 -2.97
N GLY A 158 10.12 -11.03 -2.61
CA GLY A 158 9.36 -12.09 -3.26
C GLY A 158 7.97 -11.59 -3.61
N ARG A 159 7.47 -11.92 -4.79
CA ARG A 159 6.13 -11.56 -5.28
C ARG A 159 5.35 -12.81 -5.68
N PRO A 160 4.00 -12.77 -5.69
CA PRO A 160 3.18 -13.95 -6.00
C PRO A 160 3.52 -14.59 -7.37
N THR A 161 3.96 -13.78 -8.34
CA THR A 161 4.35 -14.26 -9.67
C THR A 161 5.68 -15.02 -9.71
N ASP A 162 6.53 -14.91 -8.69
CA ASP A 162 7.83 -15.60 -8.66
C ASP A 162 7.64 -17.13 -8.62
N ALA A 163 6.52 -17.62 -8.07
CA ALA A 163 6.17 -19.04 -8.09
C ALA A 163 5.89 -19.56 -9.51
N MET A 164 5.42 -18.70 -10.43
CA MET A 164 5.15 -19.06 -11.83
C MET A 164 6.43 -19.10 -12.67
N GLU A 165 7.42 -18.24 -12.37
CA GLU A 165 8.69 -18.17 -13.10
C GLU A 165 9.75 -19.14 -12.54
N PHE A 166 9.88 -19.20 -11.21
CA PHE A 166 10.96 -19.90 -10.53
C PHE A 166 10.53 -21.21 -9.85
N GLY A 167 9.23 -21.49 -9.76
CA GLY A 167 8.66 -22.71 -9.18
C GLY A 167 8.84 -23.98 -10.02
N GLU A 168 8.10 -25.04 -9.69
CA GLU A 168 8.26 -26.37 -10.32
C GLU A 168 7.69 -26.43 -11.74
N GLU A 169 6.50 -25.85 -11.97
CA GLU A 169 5.82 -25.81 -13.26
C GLU A 169 6.04 -24.47 -13.96
N LYS A 170 7.27 -24.22 -14.41
CA LYS A 170 7.63 -22.93 -15.03
C LYS A 170 6.99 -22.74 -16.39
N ASP A 171 6.44 -21.56 -16.65
CA ASP A 171 5.98 -21.20 -17.98
C ASP A 171 7.15 -20.97 -18.94
N PRO A 172 7.09 -21.44 -20.21
CA PRO A 172 8.12 -21.16 -21.21
C PRO A 172 8.32 -19.66 -21.49
N SER A 173 7.25 -18.87 -21.36
CA SER A 173 7.22 -17.43 -21.58
C SER A 173 6.52 -16.74 -20.41
N PHE A 174 7.26 -16.44 -19.34
CA PHE A 174 6.72 -15.85 -18.11
C PHE A 174 5.86 -14.58 -18.27
N PRO A 175 6.23 -13.56 -19.09
CA PRO A 175 5.35 -12.40 -19.26
C PRO A 175 4.12 -12.69 -20.14
N LEU A 176 4.04 -13.86 -20.77
CA LEU A 176 3.00 -14.27 -21.72
C LEU A 176 2.29 -15.56 -21.25
N VAL A 177 2.09 -15.70 -19.93
CA VAL A 177 1.42 -16.87 -19.37
C VAL A 177 -0.05 -16.94 -19.82
N GLU A 178 -0.53 -18.16 -20.05
CA GLU A 178 -1.94 -18.46 -20.33
C GLU A 178 -2.87 -17.99 -19.21
N SER A 179 -4.09 -17.54 -19.56
CA SER A 179 -5.01 -16.86 -18.63
C SER A 179 -5.36 -17.68 -17.40
N PHE A 180 -5.60 -18.99 -17.55
CA PHE A 180 -6.04 -19.86 -16.45
C PHE A 180 -5.07 -19.89 -15.27
N ARG A 181 -3.75 -19.82 -15.53
CA ARG A 181 -2.74 -19.78 -14.44
C ARG A 181 -2.78 -18.46 -13.68
N VAL A 182 -3.12 -17.37 -14.38
CA VAL A 182 -3.29 -16.05 -13.77
C VAL A 182 -4.61 -15.97 -13.01
N GLU A 183 -5.67 -16.65 -13.47
CA GLU A 183 -6.93 -16.82 -12.75
C GLU A 183 -6.72 -17.57 -11.42
N ASP A 184 -5.96 -18.67 -11.46
CA ASP A 184 -5.57 -19.43 -10.26
C ASP A 184 -4.76 -18.57 -9.28
N LEU A 185 -3.77 -17.83 -9.78
CA LEU A 185 -2.98 -16.90 -8.97
C LEU A 185 -3.85 -15.83 -8.32
N THR A 186 -4.80 -15.26 -9.07
CA THR A 186 -5.69 -14.21 -8.58
C THR A 186 -6.58 -14.73 -7.45
N THR A 187 -7.11 -15.95 -7.60
CA THR A 187 -7.93 -16.61 -6.57
C THR A 187 -7.12 -16.92 -5.32
N GLN A 188 -5.90 -17.43 -5.48
CA GLN A 188 -4.99 -17.65 -4.35
C GLN A 188 -4.66 -16.34 -3.63
N CYS A 189 -4.31 -15.29 -4.37
CA CYS A 189 -3.98 -13.98 -3.81
C CYS A 189 -5.15 -13.38 -3.02
N LEU A 190 -6.38 -13.52 -3.51
CA LEU A 190 -7.56 -13.00 -2.80
C LEU A 190 -7.77 -13.71 -1.45
N ASN A 191 -7.64 -15.03 -1.43
CA ASN A 191 -7.79 -15.83 -0.21
C ASN A 191 -6.66 -15.54 0.80
N GLU A 192 -5.41 -15.52 0.35
CA GLU A 192 -4.23 -15.26 1.19
C GLU A 192 -4.24 -13.82 1.73
N LEU A 193 -4.65 -12.84 0.91
CA LEU A 193 -4.81 -11.46 1.34
C LEU A 193 -5.91 -11.33 2.41
N GLU A 194 -7.06 -11.98 2.22
CA GLU A 194 -8.16 -11.96 3.20
C GLU A 194 -7.73 -12.58 4.53
N GLU A 195 -7.07 -13.74 4.48
CA GLU A 195 -6.56 -14.43 5.68
C GLU A 195 -5.59 -13.54 6.45
N ARG A 196 -4.55 -13.02 5.79
CA ARG A 196 -3.55 -12.14 6.43
C ARG A 196 -4.15 -10.85 6.95
N HIS A 197 -5.07 -10.26 6.20
CA HIS A 197 -5.76 -9.06 6.64
C HIS A 197 -6.59 -9.33 7.89
N GLY A 198 -7.34 -10.44 7.94
CA GLY A 198 -8.09 -10.86 9.12
C GLY A 198 -7.20 -11.08 10.33
N GLU A 199 -6.08 -11.80 10.16
CA GLU A 199 -5.10 -12.08 11.21
C GLU A 199 -4.48 -10.80 11.77
N ILE A 200 -4.01 -9.89 10.91
CA ILE A 200 -3.40 -8.62 11.34
C ILE A 200 -4.44 -7.71 12.00
N ARG A 201 -5.65 -7.63 11.46
CA ARG A 201 -6.73 -6.82 12.04
C ARG A 201 -7.10 -7.32 13.44
N GLU A 202 -7.08 -8.64 13.68
CA GLU A 202 -7.30 -9.23 15.00
C GLU A 202 -6.13 -8.93 15.96
N ALA A 203 -4.90 -9.12 15.50
CA ALA A 203 -3.71 -9.01 16.34
C ALA A 203 -3.33 -7.56 16.72
N ALA A 204 -3.50 -6.62 15.78
CA ALA A 204 -3.03 -5.25 15.90
C ALA A 204 -4.06 -4.24 15.35
N PRO A 205 -5.18 -4.02 16.05
CA PRO A 205 -6.17 -3.05 15.62
C PRO A 205 -5.59 -1.63 15.63
N THR A 206 -5.70 -0.95 14.50
CA THR A 206 -5.29 0.44 14.30
C THR A 206 -6.50 1.31 13.99
N THR A 207 -6.42 2.60 14.35
CA THR A 207 -7.50 3.59 14.20
C THR A 207 -6.88 4.95 13.86
N GLY A 208 -7.69 5.93 13.46
CA GLY A 208 -7.16 7.23 13.05
C GLY A 208 -6.55 7.16 11.64
N VAL A 209 -5.67 8.10 11.32
CA VAL A 209 -5.18 8.30 9.94
C VAL A 209 -4.42 7.07 9.42
N GLU A 210 -3.54 6.50 10.22
CA GLU A 210 -2.75 5.31 9.85
C GLU A 210 -3.62 4.04 9.73
N GLY A 211 -4.66 3.93 10.57
CA GLY A 211 -5.61 2.81 10.50
C GLY A 211 -6.50 2.90 9.27
N GLU A 212 -7.08 4.07 9.01
CA GLU A 212 -7.85 4.32 7.78
C GLU A 212 -7.01 4.12 6.52
N ALA A 213 -5.73 4.53 6.53
CA ALA A 213 -4.81 4.30 5.42
C ALA A 213 -4.54 2.81 5.19
N TRP A 214 -4.32 2.01 6.25
CA TRP A 214 -4.16 0.55 6.16
C TRP A 214 -5.41 -0.11 5.58
N GLU A 215 -6.58 0.27 6.09
CA GLU A 215 -7.86 -0.28 5.65
C GLU A 215 -8.19 0.10 4.21
N ALA A 216 -7.94 1.34 3.81
CA ALA A 216 -8.05 1.78 2.42
C ALA A 216 -7.06 1.04 1.50
N TYR A 217 -5.82 0.83 1.95
CA TYR A 217 -4.83 0.06 1.20
C TYR A 217 -5.31 -1.37 0.92
N VAL A 218 -5.75 -2.10 1.95
CA VAL A 218 -6.24 -3.47 1.79
C VAL A 218 -7.51 -3.51 0.94
N ALA A 219 -8.45 -2.57 1.14
CA ALA A 219 -9.66 -2.47 0.31
C ALA A 219 -9.33 -2.25 -1.18
N LEU A 220 -8.34 -1.42 -1.49
CA LEU A 220 -7.89 -1.20 -2.87
C LEU A 220 -7.23 -2.45 -3.48
N GLN A 221 -6.47 -3.22 -2.70
CA GLN A 221 -5.90 -4.50 -3.17
C GLN A 221 -7.01 -5.51 -3.47
N LYS A 222 -7.98 -5.68 -2.56
CA LYS A 222 -9.16 -6.54 -2.79
C LYS A 222 -9.96 -6.10 -4.01
N LYS A 223 -10.20 -4.80 -4.17
CA LYS A 223 -10.88 -4.22 -5.35
C LYS A 223 -10.13 -4.52 -6.65
N ALA A 224 -8.79 -4.45 -6.64
CA ALA A 224 -7.98 -4.76 -7.81
C ALA A 224 -8.08 -6.24 -8.21
N LEU A 225 -7.99 -7.17 -7.24
CA LEU A 225 -8.13 -8.61 -7.47
C LEU A 225 -9.55 -8.99 -7.92
N ALA A 226 -10.60 -8.41 -7.30
CA ALA A 226 -11.98 -8.63 -7.71
C ALA A 226 -12.24 -8.14 -9.15
N ARG A 227 -11.67 -7.00 -9.53
CA ARG A 227 -11.73 -6.51 -10.92
C ARG A 227 -11.00 -7.44 -11.87
N GLN A 228 -9.85 -7.98 -11.47
CA GLN A 228 -9.09 -8.93 -12.30
C GLN A 228 -9.89 -10.20 -12.58
N GLN A 229 -10.54 -10.78 -11.57
CA GLN A 229 -11.44 -11.93 -11.74
C GLN A 229 -12.63 -11.58 -12.64
N LEU A 230 -13.26 -10.42 -12.43
CA LEU A 230 -14.35 -9.96 -13.30
C LEU A 230 -13.92 -9.87 -14.77
N ILE A 231 -12.71 -9.36 -15.05
CA ILE A 231 -12.21 -9.25 -16.43
C ILE A 231 -12.04 -10.64 -17.04
N PHE A 232 -11.46 -11.60 -16.30
CA PHE A 232 -11.35 -12.98 -16.78
C PHE A 232 -12.71 -13.60 -17.07
N GLU A 233 -13.68 -13.46 -16.17
CA GLU A 233 -15.04 -13.96 -16.40
C GLU A 233 -15.70 -13.32 -17.64
N LEU A 234 -15.57 -12.00 -17.83
CA LEU A 234 -16.09 -11.30 -19.00
C LEU A 234 -15.38 -11.69 -20.30
N CYS A 235 -14.15 -12.19 -20.23
CA CYS A 235 -13.41 -12.69 -21.39
C CYS A 235 -13.79 -14.15 -21.70
N ASN A 236 -14.01 -14.96 -20.68
CA ASN A 236 -14.33 -16.38 -20.83
C ASN A 236 -15.82 -16.63 -21.16
N ASP A 237 -16.72 -15.75 -20.73
CA ASP A 237 -18.16 -15.83 -20.97
C ASP A 237 -18.65 -14.65 -21.84
N GLY A 238 -18.82 -14.92 -23.14
CA GLY A 238 -19.32 -13.94 -24.11
C GLY A 238 -20.77 -13.51 -23.86
N GLU A 239 -21.63 -14.39 -23.30
CA GLU A 239 -23.02 -14.06 -22.99
C GLU A 239 -23.07 -13.06 -21.82
N LEU A 240 -22.28 -13.32 -20.77
CA LEU A 240 -22.12 -12.39 -19.65
C LEU A 240 -21.57 -11.05 -20.14
N ARG A 241 -20.62 -11.05 -21.07
CA ARG A 241 -20.05 -9.83 -21.65
C ARG A 241 -21.09 -8.99 -22.40
N GLU A 242 -21.87 -9.60 -23.27
CA GLU A 242 -22.93 -8.90 -24.01
C GLU A 242 -23.98 -8.32 -23.06
N ARG A 243 -24.39 -9.10 -22.05
CA ARG A 243 -25.31 -8.63 -21.01
C ARG A 243 -24.72 -7.49 -20.18
N TYR A 244 -23.44 -7.57 -19.85
CA TYR A 244 -22.69 -6.55 -19.14
C TYR A 244 -22.62 -5.23 -19.91
N ASP A 245 -22.35 -5.28 -21.22
CA ASP A 245 -22.28 -4.08 -22.04
C ASP A 245 -23.67 -3.47 -22.33
N SER A 246 -24.72 -4.27 -22.29
CA SER A 246 -26.10 -3.84 -22.61
C SER A 246 -26.79 -3.00 -21.53
N ASP A 247 -26.54 -3.26 -20.24
CA ASP A 247 -27.29 -2.63 -19.13
C ASP A 247 -26.38 -2.01 -18.07
N VAL A 248 -26.48 -0.68 -17.89
CA VAL A 248 -25.76 0.09 -16.86
C VAL A 248 -26.12 -0.37 -15.45
N ALA A 249 -27.39 -0.66 -15.18
CA ALA A 249 -27.86 -1.09 -13.85
C ALA A 249 -27.38 -2.51 -13.52
N PHE A 250 -27.22 -3.36 -14.53
CA PHE A 250 -26.56 -4.66 -14.34
C PHE A 250 -25.08 -4.49 -13.99
N ARG A 251 -24.34 -3.62 -14.68
CA ARG A 251 -22.92 -3.33 -14.37
C ARG A 251 -22.71 -2.86 -12.93
N GLN A 252 -23.51 -1.89 -12.49
CA GLN A 252 -23.41 -1.36 -11.12
C GLN A 252 -23.70 -2.43 -10.06
N ARG A 253 -24.73 -3.25 -10.25
CA ARG A 253 -25.04 -4.37 -9.34
C ARG A 253 -23.90 -5.40 -9.27
N VAL A 254 -23.34 -5.77 -10.41
CA VAL A 254 -22.18 -6.67 -10.46
C VAL A 254 -20.97 -6.06 -9.72
N TRP A 255 -20.76 -4.75 -9.81
CA TRP A 255 -19.70 -4.07 -9.06
C TRP A 255 -19.95 -4.09 -7.55
N GLU A 256 -21.17 -3.84 -7.11
CA GLU A 256 -21.57 -3.88 -5.70
C GLU A 256 -21.38 -5.28 -5.10
N GLU A 257 -21.87 -6.33 -5.79
CA GLU A 257 -21.77 -7.72 -5.36
C GLU A 257 -20.31 -8.21 -5.26
N ARG A 258 -19.42 -7.65 -6.09
CA ARG A 258 -17.99 -7.98 -6.13
C ARG A 258 -17.10 -7.04 -5.32
N GLY A 259 -17.67 -6.08 -4.59
CA GLY A 259 -16.92 -5.15 -3.74
C GLY A 259 -16.09 -4.11 -4.50
N MET A 260 -16.43 -3.79 -5.75
CA MET A 260 -15.72 -2.80 -6.58
C MET A 260 -16.30 -1.38 -6.43
N LEU A 261 -16.54 -0.96 -5.20
CA LEU A 261 -17.16 0.33 -4.89
C LEU A 261 -16.18 1.50 -5.03
N PRO A 262 -16.65 2.72 -5.35
CA PRO A 262 -15.82 3.93 -5.29
C PRO A 262 -15.19 4.14 -3.91
N LEU A 263 -14.00 4.73 -3.87
CA LEU A 263 -13.37 5.18 -2.63
C LEU A 263 -13.77 6.65 -2.40
N GLU A 264 -14.52 6.90 -1.34
CA GLU A 264 -14.93 8.26 -0.97
C GLU A 264 -13.82 8.94 -0.16
N ILE A 265 -13.37 10.10 -0.63
CA ILE A 265 -12.42 10.97 0.07
C ILE A 265 -13.19 12.20 0.51
N GLU A 266 -13.16 12.50 1.81
CA GLU A 266 -13.83 13.68 2.35
C GLU A 266 -13.31 14.97 1.69
N ARG A 267 -14.16 16.00 1.66
CA ARG A 267 -13.81 17.29 1.05
C ARG A 267 -12.66 17.95 1.83
N GLU A 268 -11.76 18.55 1.07
CA GLU A 268 -10.65 19.36 1.60
C GLU A 268 -11.16 20.47 2.54
N ARG A 269 -10.64 20.51 3.78
CA ARG A 269 -11.01 21.49 4.80
C ARG A 269 -9.95 22.60 4.90
N LEU A 270 -10.24 23.76 4.32
CA LEU A 270 -9.32 24.92 4.29
C LEU A 270 -9.37 25.80 5.55
N HIS A 271 -10.37 25.56 6.40
CA HIS A 271 -10.68 26.35 7.58
C HIS A 271 -11.09 25.43 8.73
N GLU A 272 -10.99 25.95 9.95
CA GLU A 272 -11.49 25.29 11.14
C GLU A 272 -13.02 25.16 11.08
N GLU A 273 -13.52 23.95 11.33
CA GLU A 273 -14.96 23.70 11.39
C GLU A 273 -15.57 24.38 12.63
N PRO A 274 -16.72 25.06 12.51
CA PRO A 274 -17.42 25.63 13.66
C PRO A 274 -17.76 24.55 14.68
N ARG A 275 -17.25 24.70 15.91
CA ARG A 275 -17.37 23.68 16.94
C ARG A 275 -18.59 23.89 17.84
N HIS A 276 -19.35 22.82 18.07
CA HIS A 276 -20.33 22.77 19.16
C HIS A 276 -19.61 22.62 20.51
N TYR A 277 -20.21 23.07 21.62
CA TYR A 277 -19.63 22.94 22.97
C TYR A 277 -19.37 21.48 23.42
N ALA A 278 -19.88 20.51 22.66
CA ALA A 278 -19.75 19.07 22.93
C ALA A 278 -18.63 18.41 22.10
N GLN A 279 -17.93 19.18 21.26
CA GLN A 279 -16.82 18.70 20.43
C GLN A 279 -15.46 18.90 21.10
N GLU A 280 -15.44 19.09 22.42
CA GLU A 280 -14.19 19.12 23.17
C GLU A 280 -13.55 17.72 23.15
N PRO A 281 -12.22 17.62 23.02
CA PRO A 281 -11.53 16.33 23.10
C PRO A 281 -11.73 15.64 24.46
N ALA A 282 -11.56 14.31 24.50
CA ALA A 282 -11.75 13.50 25.71
C ALA A 282 -10.65 13.63 26.79
N TYR A 283 -9.76 14.62 26.68
CA TYR A 283 -8.67 14.88 27.63
C TYR A 283 -8.85 16.27 28.28
N HIS A 284 -8.21 16.49 29.44
CA HIS A 284 -8.26 17.79 30.10
C HIS A 284 -7.65 18.90 29.21
N PRO A 285 -8.28 20.08 29.11
CA PRO A 285 -7.77 21.17 28.28
C PRO A 285 -6.29 21.47 28.55
N PHE A 286 -5.56 21.84 27.49
CA PHE A 286 -4.17 22.24 27.65
C PHE A 286 -4.05 23.44 28.60
N ARG A 287 -2.97 23.46 29.39
CA ARG A 287 -2.71 24.53 30.34
C ARG A 287 -2.54 25.87 29.58
N LYS A 288 -3.22 26.92 30.04
CA LYS A 288 -3.14 28.25 29.43
C LYS A 288 -1.88 29.03 29.85
N MET A 289 -1.48 28.96 31.12
CA MET A 289 -0.34 29.67 31.72
C MET A 289 0.60 28.70 32.43
#